data_AF-A0A4Q4BR92-F1
#
_entry.id   AF-A0A4Q4BR92-F1
#
_cell.length_a   1.000
_cell.length_b   1.000
_cell.length_c   1.000
_cell.angle_alpha   90.00
_cell.angle_beta   90.00
_cell.angle_gamma   90.00
#
_symmetry.space_group_name_H-M   'P 1'
#
loop_
_entity.id
_entity.type
_entity.pdbx_description
1 polymer ?
#
loop_
_entity_poly.entity_id
_entity_poly.type
_entity_poly.pdbx_seq_one_letter_code
_entity_poly.pdbx_strand_id
1 'polypeptide(L)' 'MSHITTVATQPIAGQKPGTSGLRKKTPVFMRRHYLENFVQSIFDVVGAAGKTFVLGGDGRYF' A
#
# COMPACT_ATOMS: atom_id res chain seq x y z
N MET A 1 22.33 -3.91 -10.00
CA MET A 1 21.04 -4.65 -9.91
C MET A 1 20.46 -4.37 -8.54
N SER A 2 19.18 -4.02 -8.46
CA SER A 2 18.48 -3.85 -7.19
C SER A 2 18.28 -5.21 -6.52
N HIS A 3 18.58 -5.29 -5.23
CA HIS A 3 18.29 -6.48 -4.42
C HIS A 3 16.80 -6.49 -4.08
N ILE A 4 16.09 -7.56 -4.46
CA ILE A 4 14.68 -7.75 -4.13
C ILE A 4 14.59 -8.63 -2.88
N THR A 5 13.93 -8.10 -1.85
CA THR A 5 13.74 -8.82 -0.59
C THR A 5 12.28 -9.22 -0.45
N THR A 6 12.02 -10.50 -0.21
CA THR A 6 10.69 -10.98 0.19
C THR A 6 10.52 -10.83 1.70
N VAL A 7 9.47 -10.13 2.12
CA VAL A 7 9.16 -9.90 3.54
C VAL A 7 7.88 -10.63 3.91
N ALA A 8 7.95 -11.56 4.85
CA ALA A 8 6.77 -12.27 5.36
C ALA A 8 5.88 -11.30 6.17
N THR A 9 4.57 -11.41 5.97
CA THR A 9 3.55 -10.58 6.63
C THR A 9 2.30 -11.40 6.91
N GLN A 10 1.34 -10.83 7.66
CA GLN A 10 0.03 -11.43 7.93
C GLN A 10 -1.09 -10.55 7.37
N PRO A 11 -2.20 -11.11 6.89
CA PRO A 11 -3.36 -10.33 6.45
C PRO A 11 -3.88 -9.41 7.57
N ILE A 12 -4.25 -8.18 7.22
CA ILE A 12 -4.78 -7.20 8.17
C ILE A 12 -6.24 -6.90 7.79
N ALA A 13 -7.16 -7.13 8.73
CA ALA A 13 -8.57 -6.87 8.51
C ALA A 13 -8.86 -5.38 8.29
N GLY A 14 -9.91 -5.08 7.50
CA GLY A 14 -10.43 -3.73 7.35
C GLY A 14 -9.69 -2.83 6.35
N GLN A 15 -8.81 -3.40 5.51
CA GLN A 15 -8.17 -2.74 4.36
C GLN A 15 -9.08 -2.71 3.11
N LYS A 16 -10.40 -2.55 3.31
CA LYS A 16 -11.36 -2.41 2.21
C LYS A 16 -11.51 -0.93 1.86
N PRO A 17 -11.13 -0.49 0.64
CA PRO A 17 -11.35 0.88 0.21
C PRO A 17 -12.85 1.17 0.07
N GLY A 18 -13.25 2.39 0.42
CA GLY A 18 -14.60 2.92 0.12
C GLY A 18 -14.64 3.56 -1.27
N THR A 19 -15.69 4.35 -1.53
CA THR A 19 -15.87 5.08 -2.80
C THR A 19 -14.70 6.02 -3.13
N SER A 20 -14.05 6.59 -2.12
CA SER A 20 -12.91 7.51 -2.27
C SER A 20 -11.58 6.90 -1.81
N GLY A 21 -11.43 5.57 -1.92
CA GLY A 21 -10.22 4.85 -1.51
C GLY A 21 -10.19 4.45 -0.04
N LEU A 22 -9.06 3.91 0.41
CA LEU A 22 -8.85 3.49 1.79
C LEU A 22 -8.45 4.71 2.65
N ARG A 23 -9.25 5.01 3.67
CA ARG A 23 -8.99 6.09 4.63
C ARG A 23 -8.93 5.55 6.05
N LYS A 24 -7.85 5.85 6.76
CA LYS A 24 -7.63 5.57 8.20
C LYS A 24 -6.83 6.71 8.81
N LYS A 25 -6.79 6.79 10.15
CA LYS A 25 -5.94 7.74 10.86
C LYS A 25 -4.45 7.45 10.57
N THR A 26 -3.61 8.47 10.50
CA THR A 26 -2.16 8.34 10.23
C THR A 26 -1.47 7.27 11.08
N PRO A 27 -1.70 7.16 12.41
CA PRO A 27 -1.07 6.14 13.22
C PRO A 27 -1.43 4.69 12.83
N VAL A 28 -2.53 4.47 12.11
CA VAL A 28 -2.89 3.14 11.59
C VAL A 28 -2.01 2.79 10.40
N PHE A 29 -1.79 3.73 9.46
CA PHE A 29 -0.90 3.52 8.32
C PHE A 29 0.56 3.34 8.73
N MET A 30 0.97 3.94 9.85
CA MET A 30 2.31 3.78 10.42
C MET A 30 2.52 2.46 11.18
N ARG A 31 1.46 1.64 11.36
CA ARG A 31 1.63 0.30 11.94
C ARG A 31 2.41 -0.57 10.97
N ARG A 32 3.26 -1.43 11.53
CA ARG A 32 4.05 -2.41 10.79
C ARG A 32 3.19 -3.15 9.76
N HIS A 33 3.63 -3.12 8.51
CA HIS A 33 3.04 -3.82 7.37
C HIS A 33 1.65 -3.34 6.93
N TYR A 34 1.08 -2.30 7.55
CA TYR A 34 -0.25 -1.82 7.16
C TYR A 34 -0.24 -1.23 5.75
N LEU A 35 0.66 -0.28 5.49
CA LEU A 35 0.75 0.36 4.18
C LEU A 35 1.22 -0.64 3.11
N GLU A 36 2.25 -1.42 3.45
CA GLU A 36 2.92 -2.35 2.53
C GLU A 36 1.96 -3.45 2.07
N ASN A 37 1.16 -4.03 2.98
CA ASN A 37 0.16 -5.03 2.60
C ASN A 37 -0.90 -4.46 1.64
N PHE A 38 -1.34 -3.22 1.88
CA PHE A 38 -2.33 -2.59 1.02
C PHE A 38 -1.76 -2.30 -0.37
N VAL A 39 -0.54 -1.79 -0.46
CA VAL A 39 0.15 -1.52 -1.73
C VAL A 39 0.42 -2.83 -2.50
N GLN A 40 0.90 -3.87 -1.83
CA GLN A 40 1.11 -5.18 -2.46
C GLN A 40 -0.21 -5.74 -3.01
N SER A 41 -1.30 -5.64 -2.24
CA SER A 41 -2.62 -6.07 -2.69
C SER A 41 -3.10 -5.33 -3.95
N ILE A 42 -2.74 -4.05 -4.11
CA ILE A 42 -3.01 -3.31 -5.36
C ILE A 42 -2.21 -3.93 -6.51
N PHE A 43 -0.91 -4.16 -6.33
CA PHE A 43 -0.07 -4.76 -7.37
C PHE A 43 -0.50 -6.18 -7.75
N ASP A 44 -0.98 -6.98 -6.80
CA ASP A 44 -1.49 -8.32 -7.05
C ASP A 44 -2.74 -8.31 -7.96
N VAL A 45 -3.58 -7.27 -7.83
CA VAL A 45 -4.79 -7.13 -8.65
C VAL A 45 -4.50 -6.50 -10.02
N VAL A 46 -3.69 -5.44 -10.08
CA VAL A 46 -3.48 -4.69 -11.33
C VAL A 46 -2.34 -5.25 -12.19
N GLY A 47 -1.42 -6.01 -11.58
CA GLY A 47 -0.15 -6.42 -12.16
C GLY A 47 0.83 -5.24 -12.32
N ALA A 48 2.10 -5.44 -12.01
CA ALA A 48 3.09 -4.35 -12.05
C ALA A 48 4.06 -4.40 -13.26
N ALA A 49 4.31 -5.59 -13.81
CA ALA A 49 5.34 -5.79 -14.83
C ALA A 49 5.09 -4.96 -16.11
N GLY A 50 6.10 -4.18 -16.52
CA GLY A 50 6.07 -3.39 -17.75
C GLY A 50 5.13 -2.17 -17.71
N LYS A 51 4.57 -1.82 -16.55
CA LYS A 51 3.68 -0.66 -16.41
C LYS A 51 4.39 0.55 -15.79
N THR A 52 3.89 1.73 -16.13
CA THR A 52 4.26 2.99 -15.48
C THR A 52 3.18 3.34 -14.45
N PHE A 53 3.59 3.64 -13.22
CA PHE A 53 2.70 4.08 -12.15
C PHE A 53 2.93 5.56 -11.84
N VAL A 54 1.84 6.29 -11.60
CA VAL A 54 1.89 7.68 -11.13
C VAL A 54 1.58 7.69 -9.64
N LEU A 55 2.45 8.31 -8.84
CA LEU A 55 2.27 8.49 -7.40
C LEU A 55 2.00 9.97 -7.11
N GLY A 56 0.91 10.26 -6.41
CA GLY A 56 0.53 11.62 -6.01
C GLY A 56 0.19 11.70 -4.51
N GLY A 57 0.28 12.92 -3.97
CA GLY A 57 -0.08 13.24 -2.59
C GLY A 57 -0.53 14.69 -2.49
N ASP A 58 -1.32 15.02 -1.46
CA ASP A 58 -1.83 16.36 -1.21
C ASP A 58 -0.99 17.18 -0.21
N GLY A 59 0.16 16.63 0.21
CA GLY A 59 1.06 17.29 1.16
C GLY A 59 0.57 17.25 2.62
N ARG A 60 -0.17 16.22 3.04
CA ARG A 60 -0.49 16.04 4.47
C ARG A 60 0.69 15.45 5.26
N TYR A 61 0.82 15.87 6.51
CA TYR A 61 1.79 15.40 7.52
C TYR A 61 3.27 15.53 7.08
N PHE A 62 3.97 16.47 7.69
CA PHE A 62 5.42 16.68 7.57
C PHE A 62 6.02 16.87 8.96
#